data_AF-A0A534C0D5-F1
#
_entry.id   AF-A0A534C0D5-F1
#
_cell.length_a   1.000
_cell.length_b   1.000
_cell.length_c   1.000
_cell.angle_alpha   90.00
_cell.angle_beta   90.00
_cell.angle_gamma   90.00
#
_symmetry.space_group_name_H-M   'P 1'
#
loop_
_entity.id
_entity.type
_entity.pdbx_description
1 polymer ?
#
loop_
_entity_poly.entity_id
_entity_poly.type
_entity_poly.pdbx_seq_one_letter_code
_entity_poly.pdbx_strand_id
1 'polypeptide(L)' 'MWIKICGMTTPEAVTAAVEARVDAIGFVFAA' A
#
# COMPACT_ATOMS: atom_id res chain seq x y z
N MET A 1 -16.51 -1.30 2.62
CA MET A 1 -15.73 -1.54 1.39
C MET A 1 -14.32 -1.85 1.83
N TRP A 2 -13.71 -2.94 1.36
CA TRP A 2 -12.32 -3.30 1.70
C TRP A 2 -11.38 -2.80 0.59
N ILE A 3 -10.36 -2.03 0.96
CA ILE A 3 -9.47 -1.32 0.05
C ILE A 3 -8.03 -1.77 0.28
N LYS A 4 -7.44 -2.40 -0.74
CA LYS A 4 -6.03 -2.74 -0.81
C LYS A 4 -5.34 -1.94 -1.91
N ILE A 5 -4.16 -1.37 -1.60
CA ILE A 5 -3.28 -0.74 -2.60
C ILE A 5 -2.03 -1.62 -2.80
N CYS A 6 -1.66 -1.88 -4.04
CA CYS A 6 -0.58 -2.79 -4.41
C CYS A 6 0.60 -2.05 -5.03
N GLY A 7 1.80 -2.63 -4.97
CA GLY A 7 2.97 -2.18 -5.70
C GLY A 7 3.66 -0.96 -5.10
N MET A 8 3.51 -0.71 -3.80
CA MET A 8 4.25 0.36 -3.15
C MET A 8 5.73 0.02 -3.10
N THR A 9 6.57 1.02 -3.40
CA THR A 9 8.04 0.87 -3.40
C THR A 9 8.75 2.00 -2.65
N THR A 10 8.02 2.99 -2.13
CA THR A 10 8.59 4.10 -1.35
C THR A 10 7.91 4.27 0.01
N PRO A 11 8.64 4.78 1.02
CA PRO A 11 8.06 5.09 2.33
C PRO A 11 6.91 6.11 2.27
N GLU A 12 7.00 7.12 1.40
CA GLU A 12 6.00 8.18 1.29
C GLU A 12 4.65 7.63 0.80
N ALA A 13 4.68 6.71 -0.16
CA ALA A 13 3.47 6.04 -0.64
C ALA A 13 2.80 5.19 0.45
N VAL A 14 3.61 4.52 1.28
CA VAL A 14 3.11 3.75 2.44
C VAL A 14 2.45 4.69 3.45
N THR A 15 3.12 5.80 3.80
CA THR A 15 2.57 6.81 4.73
C THR A 15 1.22 7.33 4.25
N ALA A 16 1.13 7.75 2.99
CA ALA A 16 -0.11 8.28 2.42
C ALA A 16 -1.27 7.26 2.48
N ALA A 17 -0.98 5.98 2.24
CA ALA A 17 -1.99 4.93 2.29
C ALA A 17 -2.46 4.61 3.72
N VAL A 18 -1.54 4.65 4.68
CA VAL A 18 -1.88 4.51 6.10
C VAL A 18 -2.75 5.68 6.57
N GLU A 19 -2.39 6.92 6.20
CA GLU A 19 -3.19 8.12 6.50
C GLU A 19 -4.60 8.06 5.89
N ALA A 20 -4.71 7.50 4.67
CA ALA A 20 -5.98 7.23 4.00
C ALA A 20 -6.77 6.04 4.59
N ARG A 21 -6.23 5.33 5.58
CA ARG A 21 -6.85 4.19 6.27
C ARG A 21 -7.23 3.04 5.34
N VAL A 22 -6.34 2.65 4.43
CA VAL A 22 -6.52 1.42 3.64
C VAL A 22 -6.40 0.19 4.52
N ASP A 23 -7.07 -0.89 4.14
CA ASP A 23 -7.08 -2.13 4.93
C ASP A 23 -5.81 -2.98 4.73
N ALA A 24 -5.14 -2.84 3.57
CA ALA A 24 -3.92 -3.58 3.26
C ALA A 24 -3.01 -2.86 2.25
N ILE A 25 -1.71 -3.10 2.40
CA ILE A 25 -0.65 -2.64 1.50
C ILE A 25 0.07 -3.86 0.92
N GLY A 26 0.28 -3.89 -0.40
CA GLY A 26 0.98 -4.98 -1.08
C GLY A 26 2.35 -4.56 -1.62
N PHE A 27 3.37 -5.36 -1.31
CA PHE A 27 4.70 -5.28 -1.92
C PHE A 27 4.87 -6.41 -2.93
N VAL A 28 5.37 -6.10 -4.13
CA VAL A 28 5.51 -7.08 -5.21
C VAL A 28 6.91 -7.71 -5.15
N PHE A 29 6.96 -9.04 -5.13
CA PHE A 29 8.18 -9.85 -5.20
C PHE A 29 8.11 -10.78 -6.42
N ALA A 30 8.07 -10.22 -7.62
CA ALA A 30 8.06 -11.00 -8.87
C ALA A 30 9.49 -11.17 -9.42
N ALA A 31 9.82 -12.38 -9.84
CA ALA A 31 11.08 -12.74 -10.49
C ALA A 31 11.00 -12.56 -12.01
#